data_AF-A0A971M209-F1
#
_entry.id   AF-A0A971M209-F1
#
_cell.length_a   1.000
_cell.length_b   1.000
_cell.length_c   1.000
_cell.angle_alpha   90.00
_cell.angle_beta   90.00
_cell.angle_gamma   90.00
#
_symmetry.space_group_name_H-M   'P 1'
#
loop_
_entity.id
_entity.type
_entity.pdbx_description
1 polymer ?
#
loop_
_entity_poly.entity_id
_entity_poly.type
_entity_poly.pdbx_seq_one_letter_code
_entity_poly.pdbx_strand_id
1 'polypeptide(L)'
;MQYLAYILGLGGWITAAIIFRYGLYPPGILFLLVTCAAAFVVGGLSQDKWAGVKLNGFVWLLIPVVYQIYPTNLLNFISLFFSFVLSLILSIVIGGVASKLNPRKTLNGLILSSLIFILLIGALYYEIEKSGQVSQVTKADAAIILGAAVWEGSTPSPSMYARVKEGVKLYQNGLVKKLLVSGGLGRIPPTEAEVMADLAVSLGVPREDILLEKQSSSTEENLKFSKIIGEREGFNTYLIVTDAFHLKRALAIAAAQDISAQGVPALESPLYTNKWLRFKYTLRETFGLIKFYLLGK
;
A
#
# COMPACT_ATOMS: atom_id res chain seq x y z
N MET A 1 8.21 -37.13 -28.01
CA MET A 1 8.54 -35.97 -27.13
C MET A 1 7.79 -34.69 -27.54
N GLN A 2 7.74 -34.29 -28.82
CA GLN A 2 6.99 -33.09 -29.26
C GLN A 2 5.46 -33.17 -29.06
N TYR A 3 4.83 -34.32 -29.31
CA TYR A 3 3.37 -34.46 -29.16
C TYR A 3 2.89 -34.44 -27.70
N LEU A 4 3.72 -34.89 -26.76
CA LEU A 4 3.41 -34.83 -25.31
C LEU A 4 3.38 -33.38 -24.81
N ALA A 5 4.22 -32.50 -25.39
CA ALA A 5 4.25 -31.08 -25.08
C ALA A 5 2.99 -30.34 -25.57
N TYR A 6 2.43 -30.74 -26.72
CA TYR A 6 1.18 -30.18 -27.23
C TYR A 6 -0.03 -30.55 -26.37
N ILE A 7 -0.11 -31.81 -25.92
CA ILE A 7 -1.22 -32.32 -25.11
C ILE A 7 -1.23 -31.65 -23.72
N LEU A 8 -0.05 -31.45 -23.11
CA LEU A 8 0.06 -30.77 -21.81
C LEU A 8 -0.16 -29.25 -21.91
N GLY A 9 0.25 -28.63 -23.03
CA GLY A 9 -0.06 -27.22 -23.32
C GLY A 9 -1.57 -26.99 -23.48
N LEU A 10 -2.26 -27.84 -24.23
CA LEU A 10 -3.73 -27.83 -24.38
C LEU A 10 -4.45 -28.05 -23.04
N GLY A 11 -3.93 -28.95 -22.20
CA GLY A 11 -4.44 -29.17 -20.84
C GLY A 11 -4.40 -27.92 -19.97
N GLY A 12 -3.32 -27.13 -20.05
CA GLY A 12 -3.20 -25.84 -19.36
C GLY A 12 -4.24 -24.81 -19.82
N TRP A 13 -4.50 -24.71 -21.13
CA TRP A 13 -5.50 -23.80 -21.69
C TRP A 13 -6.94 -24.22 -21.39
N ILE A 14 -7.24 -25.52 -21.42
CA ILE A 14 -8.57 -26.05 -21.07
C ILE A 14 -8.85 -25.83 -19.58
N THR A 15 -7.85 -26.05 -18.72
CA THR A 15 -7.96 -25.80 -17.28
C THR A 15 -8.15 -24.32 -16.99
N ALA A 16 -7.41 -23.43 -17.68
CA ALA A 16 -7.58 -21.98 -17.60
C ALA A 16 -9.00 -21.53 -18.06
N ALA A 17 -9.53 -22.11 -19.13
CA ALA A 17 -10.87 -21.82 -19.63
C ALA A 17 -11.99 -22.30 -18.70
N ILE A 18 -11.83 -23.47 -18.08
CA ILE A 18 -12.75 -24.00 -17.07
C ILE A 18 -12.75 -23.10 -15.83
N ILE A 19 -11.57 -22.70 -15.34
CA ILE A 19 -11.44 -21.82 -14.18
C ILE A 19 -12.07 -20.44 -14.43
N PHE A 20 -11.90 -19.88 -15.64
CA PHE A 20 -12.51 -18.61 -16.04
C PHE A 20 -14.05 -18.69 -16.11
N ARG A 21 -14.59 -19.83 -16.56
CA ARG A 21 -16.04 -20.06 -16.68
C ARG A 21 -16.76 -20.24 -15.34
N TYR A 22 -16.05 -20.68 -14.29
CA TYR A 22 -16.65 -21.03 -12.99
C TYR A 22 -16.29 -20.10 -11.81
N GLY A 23 -15.54 -19.01 -12.04
CA GLY A 23 -15.37 -17.94 -11.04
C GLY A 23 -14.59 -18.34 -9.77
N LEU A 24 -13.73 -19.35 -9.83
CA LEU A 24 -12.92 -19.83 -8.70
C LEU A 24 -11.61 -19.01 -8.62
N TYR A 25 -11.48 -18.11 -7.62
CA TYR A 25 -10.37 -17.16 -7.39
C TYR A 25 -9.05 -17.81 -6.89
N PRO A 26 -7.84 -17.17 -6.96
CA PRO A 26 -7.51 -15.78 -7.32
C PRO A 26 -6.66 -15.58 -8.60
N PRO A 27 -6.68 -14.37 -9.21
CA PRO A 27 -6.06 -14.07 -10.51
C PRO A 27 -4.53 -14.29 -10.58
N GLY A 28 -3.83 -14.31 -9.44
CA GLY A 28 -2.39 -14.60 -9.38
C GLY A 28 -2.04 -16.04 -9.79
N ILE A 29 -2.90 -17.02 -9.47
CA ILE A 29 -2.65 -18.43 -9.79
C ILE A 29 -2.83 -18.68 -11.29
N LEU A 30 -3.88 -18.11 -11.88
CA LEU A 30 -4.12 -18.21 -13.32
C LEU A 30 -3.00 -17.55 -14.12
N PHE A 31 -2.54 -16.36 -13.69
CA PHE A 31 -1.41 -15.68 -14.31
C PHE A 31 -0.11 -16.48 -14.17
N LEU A 32 0.15 -17.06 -13.01
CA LEU A 32 1.30 -17.94 -12.79
C LEU A 32 1.26 -19.16 -13.71
N LEU A 33 0.12 -19.84 -13.81
CA LEU A 33 -0.03 -21.03 -14.65
C LEU A 33 0.14 -20.70 -16.14
N VAL A 34 -0.44 -19.60 -16.61
CA VAL A 34 -0.32 -19.16 -18.02
C VAL A 34 1.10 -18.74 -18.35
N THR A 35 1.78 -18.03 -17.44
CA THR A 35 3.17 -17.58 -17.65
C THR A 35 4.17 -18.72 -17.58
N CYS A 36 3.99 -19.67 -16.66
CA CYS A 36 4.78 -20.89 -16.61
C CYS A 36 4.57 -21.75 -17.88
N ALA A 37 3.33 -21.89 -18.36
CA ALA A 37 3.04 -22.61 -19.60
C ALA A 37 3.66 -21.93 -20.83
N ALA A 38 3.54 -20.60 -20.93
CA ALA A 38 4.12 -19.83 -22.03
C ALA A 38 5.66 -19.86 -22.03
N ALA A 39 6.29 -19.73 -20.85
CA ALA A 39 7.73 -19.81 -20.69
C ALA A 39 8.27 -21.21 -21.04
N PHE A 40 7.53 -22.27 -20.72
CA PHE A 40 7.89 -23.65 -21.04
C PHE A 40 7.78 -23.94 -22.55
N VAL A 41 6.69 -23.48 -23.19
CA VAL A 41 6.50 -23.62 -24.65
C VAL A 41 7.55 -22.85 -25.43
N VAL A 42 7.82 -21.59 -25.05
CA VAL A 42 8.84 -20.77 -25.73
C VAL A 42 10.24 -21.28 -25.45
N GLY A 43 10.52 -21.75 -24.23
CA GLY A 43 11.79 -22.41 -23.92
C GLY A 43 12.00 -23.73 -24.68
N GLY A 44 10.94 -24.48 -24.97
CA GLY A 44 11.00 -25.74 -25.71
C GLY A 44 11.09 -25.59 -27.23
N LEU A 45 10.58 -24.48 -27.79
CA LEU A 45 10.61 -24.19 -29.23
C LEU A 45 11.81 -23.32 -29.66
N SER A 46 12.49 -22.69 -28.71
CA SER A 46 13.59 -21.76 -28.97
C SER A 46 14.95 -22.47 -29.03
N GLN A 47 15.80 -22.06 -29.98
CA GLN A 47 17.23 -22.39 -30.01
C GLN A 47 18.00 -21.68 -28.87
N ASP A 48 17.51 -20.52 -28.43
CA ASP A 48 18.00 -19.82 -27.24
C ASP A 48 17.42 -20.48 -25.97
N LYS A 49 18.30 -21.16 -25.24
CA LYS A 49 18.00 -21.91 -24.00
C LYS A 49 17.48 -21.02 -22.86
N TRP A 50 17.59 -19.70 -22.98
CA TRP A 50 17.12 -18.74 -22.00
C TRP A 50 15.84 -18.01 -22.42
N ALA A 51 15.30 -18.29 -23.60
CA ALA A 51 14.13 -17.57 -24.13
C ALA A 51 12.90 -17.67 -23.20
N GLY A 52 12.68 -18.83 -22.57
CA GLY A 52 11.61 -19.00 -21.58
C GLY A 52 11.79 -18.14 -20.32
N VAL A 53 13.03 -18.01 -19.84
CA VAL A 53 13.36 -17.18 -18.66
C VAL A 53 13.24 -15.69 -19.00
N LYS A 54 13.74 -15.27 -20.17
CA LYS A 54 13.63 -13.90 -20.67
C LYS A 54 12.17 -13.49 -20.86
N LEU A 55 11.34 -14.37 -21.44
CA LEU A 55 9.91 -14.13 -21.61
C LEU A 55 9.19 -14.07 -20.26
N ASN A 56 9.49 -14.98 -19.33
CA ASN A 56 8.90 -14.96 -17.99
C ASN A 56 9.22 -13.61 -17.32
N GLY A 57 10.49 -13.21 -17.27
CA GLY A 57 10.91 -11.90 -16.75
C GLY A 57 10.23 -10.71 -17.44
N PHE A 58 10.05 -10.75 -18.77
CA PHE A 58 9.34 -9.72 -19.52
C PHE A 58 7.85 -9.66 -19.18
N VAL A 59 7.18 -10.80 -18.98
CA VAL A 59 5.76 -10.82 -18.60
C VAL A 59 5.54 -10.30 -17.17
N TRP A 60 6.50 -10.46 -16.25
CA TRP A 60 6.45 -9.82 -14.93
C TRP A 60 6.52 -8.28 -15.02
N LEU A 61 7.07 -7.70 -16.10
CA LEU A 61 7.05 -6.25 -16.33
C LEU A 61 5.66 -5.72 -16.72
N LEU A 62 4.72 -6.60 -17.10
CA LEU A 62 3.34 -6.23 -17.45
C LEU A 62 2.39 -6.19 -16.23
N ILE A 63 2.88 -6.55 -15.05
CA ILE A 63 2.10 -6.55 -13.80
C ILE A 63 1.44 -5.20 -13.47
N PRO A 64 2.10 -4.04 -13.64
CA PRO A 64 1.46 -2.75 -13.42
C PRO A 64 0.19 -2.55 -14.27
N VAL A 65 0.12 -3.18 -15.46
CA VAL A 65 -1.07 -3.15 -16.34
C VAL A 65 -2.18 -4.04 -15.77
N VAL A 66 -1.84 -5.23 -15.27
CA VAL A 66 -2.80 -6.14 -14.61
C VAL A 66 -3.38 -5.52 -13.32
N TYR A 67 -2.59 -4.71 -12.61
CA TYR A 67 -3.01 -3.95 -11.43
C TYR A 67 -4.10 -2.91 -11.69
N GLN A 68 -4.22 -2.40 -12.93
CA GLN A 68 -5.29 -1.46 -13.26
C GLN A 68 -6.67 -2.14 -13.41
N ILE A 69 -6.70 -3.47 -13.52
CA ILE A 69 -7.90 -4.24 -13.90
C ILE A 69 -8.56 -4.96 -12.70
N TYR A 70 -7.83 -5.26 -11.61
CA TYR A 70 -8.35 -6.06 -10.49
C TYR A 70 -8.41 -5.31 -9.14
N PRO A 71 -9.48 -5.49 -8.35
CA PRO A 71 -9.59 -4.90 -7.01
C PRO A 71 -8.55 -5.47 -6.03
N THR A 72 -7.87 -4.58 -5.30
CA THR A 72 -6.71 -4.91 -4.46
C THR A 72 -7.14 -5.26 -3.03
N ASN A 73 -7.10 -6.55 -2.67
CA ASN A 73 -7.17 -6.99 -1.27
C ASN A 73 -5.86 -7.69 -0.86
N LEU A 74 -5.60 -7.75 0.44
CA LEU A 74 -4.36 -8.27 1.02
C LEU A 74 -4.06 -9.73 0.58
N LEU A 75 -5.10 -10.53 0.34
CA LEU A 75 -4.98 -11.90 -0.14
C LEU A 75 -4.43 -11.96 -1.58
N ASN A 76 -4.83 -11.05 -2.46
CA ASN A 76 -4.29 -10.96 -3.82
C ASN A 76 -2.80 -10.56 -3.82
N PHE A 77 -2.39 -9.69 -2.91
CA PHE A 77 -0.99 -9.29 -2.75
C PHE A 77 -0.12 -10.44 -2.24
N ILE A 78 -0.59 -11.15 -1.20
CA ILE A 78 0.08 -12.33 -0.65
C ILE A 78 0.20 -13.42 -1.73
N SER A 79 -0.88 -13.70 -2.47
CA SER A 79 -0.89 -14.69 -3.56
C SER A 79 0.11 -14.34 -4.66
N LEU A 80 0.26 -13.07 -5.04
CA LEU A 80 1.23 -12.62 -6.04
C LEU A 80 2.67 -12.71 -5.55
N PHE A 81 2.95 -12.34 -4.30
CA PHE A 81 4.27 -12.50 -3.70
C PHE A 81 4.70 -13.97 -3.70
N PHE A 82 3.82 -14.87 -3.24
CA PHE A 82 4.10 -16.30 -3.28
C PHE A 82 4.19 -16.85 -4.70
N SER A 83 3.42 -16.31 -5.66
CA SER A 83 3.52 -16.69 -7.07
C SER A 83 4.83 -16.21 -7.71
N PHE A 84 5.34 -15.04 -7.34
CA PHE A 84 6.66 -14.56 -7.77
C PHE A 84 7.78 -15.42 -7.20
N VAL A 85 7.74 -15.71 -5.89
CA VAL A 85 8.70 -16.58 -5.22
C VAL A 85 8.67 -17.98 -5.82
N LEU A 86 7.47 -18.54 -6.06
CA LEU A 86 7.30 -19.84 -6.70
C LEU A 86 7.77 -19.83 -8.16
N SER A 87 7.49 -18.78 -8.93
CA SER A 87 7.99 -18.60 -10.31
C SER A 87 9.52 -18.49 -10.34
N LEU A 88 10.13 -17.80 -9.38
CA LEU A 88 11.58 -17.69 -9.24
C LEU A 88 12.20 -19.05 -8.90
N ILE A 89 11.61 -19.77 -7.94
CA ILE A 89 12.03 -21.13 -7.59
C ILE A 89 11.89 -22.06 -8.79
N LEU A 90 10.76 -22.04 -9.49
CA LEU A 90 10.52 -22.86 -10.68
C LEU A 90 11.45 -22.48 -11.83
N SER A 91 11.76 -21.21 -12.04
CA SER A 91 12.71 -20.76 -13.07
C SER A 91 14.14 -21.20 -12.76
N ILE A 92 14.51 -21.25 -11.47
CA ILE A 92 15.79 -21.78 -11.01
C ILE A 92 15.86 -23.29 -11.12
N VAL A 93 14.78 -23.99 -10.78
CA VAL A 93 14.67 -25.45 -10.90
C VAL A 93 14.65 -25.85 -12.37
N ILE A 94 13.87 -25.20 -13.23
CA ILE A 94 13.80 -25.45 -14.67
C ILE A 94 15.12 -25.05 -15.35
N GLY A 95 15.75 -23.93 -14.97
CA GLY A 95 17.07 -23.52 -15.46
C GLY A 95 18.20 -24.44 -15.00
N GLY A 96 18.08 -25.02 -13.79
CA GLY A 96 18.98 -26.03 -13.23
C GLY A 96 18.78 -27.42 -13.83
N VAL A 97 17.56 -27.77 -14.24
CA VAL A 97 17.25 -29.00 -15.00
C VAL A 97 17.67 -28.86 -16.47
N ALA A 98 17.64 -27.65 -17.04
CA ALA A 98 18.00 -27.39 -18.45
C ALA A 98 19.49 -27.11 -18.70
N SER A 99 20.29 -26.76 -17.69
CA SER A 99 21.72 -26.50 -17.90
C SER A 99 22.58 -26.69 -16.66
N LYS A 100 23.82 -27.14 -16.89
CA LYS A 100 24.97 -27.33 -16.00
C LYS A 100 25.27 -26.15 -15.05
N LEU A 101 24.36 -25.76 -14.16
CA LEU A 101 24.62 -24.76 -13.12
C LEU A 101 25.10 -25.46 -11.85
N ASN A 102 26.15 -24.91 -11.26
CA ASN A 102 26.67 -25.40 -9.98
C ASN A 102 25.65 -25.05 -8.87
N PRO A 103 25.00 -26.05 -8.23
CA PRO A 103 23.91 -25.81 -7.28
C PRO A 103 24.34 -24.92 -6.10
N ARG A 104 25.63 -24.92 -5.74
CA ARG A 104 26.18 -24.03 -4.70
C ARG A 104 26.17 -22.56 -5.13
N LYS A 105 26.48 -22.26 -6.39
CA LYS A 105 26.46 -20.88 -6.91
C LYS A 105 25.02 -20.33 -6.98
N THR A 106 24.07 -21.18 -7.38
CA THR A 106 22.65 -20.85 -7.41
C THR A 106 22.09 -20.58 -6.01
N LEU A 107 22.39 -21.44 -5.04
CA LEU A 107 21.99 -21.25 -3.64
C LEU A 107 22.59 -19.95 -3.05
N ASN A 108 23.88 -19.69 -3.29
CA ASN A 108 24.52 -18.46 -2.82
C ASN A 108 23.88 -17.20 -3.44
N GLY A 109 23.49 -17.25 -4.73
CA GLY A 109 22.78 -16.16 -5.38
C GLY A 109 21.41 -15.89 -4.75
N LEU A 110 20.66 -16.94 -4.41
CA LEU A 110 19.37 -16.83 -3.72
C LEU A 110 19.50 -16.28 -2.29
N ILE A 111 20.51 -16.73 -1.56
CA ILE A 111 20.80 -16.21 -0.22
C ILE A 111 21.14 -14.73 -0.33
N LEU A 112 22.04 -14.35 -1.25
CA LEU A 112 22.44 -12.95 -1.42
C LEU A 112 21.27 -12.06 -1.83
N SER A 113 20.43 -12.49 -2.79
CA SER A 113 19.25 -11.70 -3.19
C SER A 113 18.24 -11.56 -2.06
N SER A 114 18.03 -12.61 -1.27
CA SER A 114 17.16 -12.56 -0.09
C SER A 114 17.70 -11.61 0.98
N LEU A 115 19.01 -11.63 1.23
CA LEU A 115 19.66 -10.70 2.17
C LEU A 115 19.53 -9.24 1.71
N ILE A 116 19.77 -8.97 0.42
CA ILE A 116 19.58 -7.63 -0.15
C ILE A 116 18.13 -7.18 0.00
N PHE A 117 17.17 -8.04 -0.33
CA PHE A 117 15.75 -7.73 -0.18
C PHE A 117 15.38 -7.40 1.28
N ILE A 118 15.84 -8.21 2.24
CA ILE A 118 15.64 -7.98 3.67
C ILE A 118 16.25 -6.64 4.10
N LEU A 119 17.46 -6.31 3.63
CA LEU A 119 18.11 -5.03 3.92
C LEU A 119 17.32 -3.84 3.37
N LEU A 120 16.81 -3.94 2.14
CA LEU A 120 15.99 -2.88 1.53
C LEU A 120 14.67 -2.67 2.28
N ILE A 121 13.96 -3.76 2.62
CA ILE A 121 12.73 -3.69 3.42
C ILE A 121 13.03 -3.14 4.82
N GLY A 122 14.12 -3.57 5.44
CA GLY A 122 14.57 -3.06 6.74
C GLY A 122 14.90 -1.58 6.72
N ALA A 123 15.54 -1.09 5.65
CA ALA A 123 15.85 0.32 5.46
C ALA A 123 14.57 1.16 5.31
N LEU A 124 13.61 0.71 4.50
CA LEU A 124 12.31 1.38 4.35
C LEU A 124 11.50 1.37 5.64
N TYR A 125 11.50 0.24 6.36
CA TYR A 125 10.89 0.13 7.69
C TYR A 125 11.49 1.17 8.65
N TYR A 126 12.83 1.26 8.69
CA TYR A 126 13.54 2.23 9.53
C TYR A 126 13.21 3.68 9.17
N GLU A 127 13.13 4.00 7.88
CA GLU A 127 12.71 5.33 7.38
C GLU A 127 11.29 5.70 7.83
N ILE A 128 10.36 4.74 7.82
CA ILE A 128 8.99 4.96 8.31
C ILE A 128 8.99 5.21 9.82
N GLU A 129 9.70 4.38 10.60
CA GLU A 129 9.82 4.56 12.05
C GLU A 129 10.42 5.92 12.41
N LYS A 130 11.44 6.36 11.67
CA LYS A 130 12.09 7.66 11.87
C LYS A 130 11.14 8.81 11.52
N SER A 131 10.33 8.68 10.47
CA SER A 131 9.33 9.70 10.10
C SER A 131 8.23 9.90 11.16
N GLY A 132 8.04 8.90 12.02
CA GLY A 132 7.12 8.94 13.15
C GLY A 132 7.63 9.73 14.36
N GLN A 133 8.86 10.24 14.33
CA GLN A 133 9.45 11.01 15.42
C GLN A 133 9.06 12.48 15.31
N VAL A 134 8.78 13.10 16.46
CA VAL A 134 8.33 14.49 16.56
C VAL A 134 9.50 15.42 16.24
N SER A 135 9.45 16.08 15.08
CA SER A 135 10.22 17.29 14.81
C SER A 135 9.56 18.50 15.49
N GLN A 136 10.29 19.60 15.67
CA GLN A 136 9.64 20.86 16.05
C GLN A 136 8.62 21.23 14.97
N VAL A 137 7.36 21.31 15.38
CA VAL A 137 6.23 21.66 14.51
C VAL A 137 6.14 23.18 14.46
N THR A 138 6.17 23.77 13.28
CA THR A 138 5.91 25.20 13.12
C THR A 138 4.43 25.46 12.91
N LYS A 139 4.01 26.71 13.16
CA LYS A 139 2.64 27.16 12.88
C LYS A 139 2.29 26.96 11.40
N ALA A 140 1.03 26.60 11.13
CA ALA A 140 0.45 26.48 9.80
C ALA A 140 -0.96 27.08 9.77
N ASP A 141 -1.58 27.14 8.59
CA ASP A 141 -2.93 27.70 8.44
C ASP A 141 -4.01 26.75 9.00
N ALA A 142 -3.92 25.46 8.67
CA ALA A 142 -4.87 24.44 9.10
C ALA A 142 -4.20 23.10 9.44
N ALA A 143 -4.84 22.30 10.30
CA ALA A 143 -4.46 20.91 10.49
C ALA A 143 -5.37 20.00 9.65
N ILE A 144 -4.79 19.18 8.77
CA ILE A 144 -5.50 18.11 8.07
C ILE A 144 -5.45 16.86 8.93
N ILE A 145 -6.58 16.43 9.47
CA ILE A 145 -6.70 15.21 10.28
C ILE A 145 -7.18 14.09 9.36
N LEU A 146 -6.32 13.11 9.10
CA LEU A 146 -6.65 11.98 8.24
C LEU A 146 -7.54 10.96 8.97
N GLY A 147 -8.58 10.51 8.28
CA GLY A 147 -9.54 9.53 8.74
C GLY A 147 -8.95 8.18 9.14
N ALA A 148 -9.68 7.52 10.03
CA ALA A 148 -9.41 6.18 10.55
C ALA A 148 -10.75 5.48 10.77
N ALA A 149 -10.72 4.20 11.13
CA ALA A 149 -11.95 3.41 11.20
C ALA A 149 -13.00 4.00 12.17
N VAL A 150 -14.25 4.03 11.72
CA VAL A 150 -15.45 4.18 12.56
C VAL A 150 -15.95 2.79 12.95
N TRP A 151 -16.27 2.62 14.22
CA TRP A 151 -16.82 1.39 14.79
C TRP A 151 -18.34 1.50 14.96
N GLU A 152 -18.98 0.38 15.27
CA GLU A 152 -20.43 0.30 15.43
C GLU A 152 -20.97 1.39 16.37
N GLY A 153 -22.16 1.90 16.04
CA GLY A 153 -22.78 3.00 16.77
C GLY A 153 -22.09 4.35 16.56
N SER A 154 -21.42 4.57 15.42
CA SER A 154 -20.70 5.81 15.10
C SER A 154 -19.54 6.11 16.07
N THR A 155 -18.95 5.07 16.65
CA THR A 155 -17.90 5.22 17.67
C THR A 155 -16.54 5.43 16.99
N PRO A 156 -15.76 6.48 17.35
CA PRO A 156 -14.42 6.64 16.81
C PRO A 156 -13.51 5.50 17.28
N SER A 157 -12.75 4.88 16.37
CA SER A 157 -11.71 3.94 16.80
C SER A 157 -10.66 4.65 17.68
N PRO A 158 -9.90 3.92 18.53
CA PRO A 158 -8.86 4.52 19.36
C PRO A 158 -7.79 5.31 18.58
N SER A 159 -7.47 4.88 17.35
CA SER A 159 -6.57 5.64 16.47
C SER A 159 -7.23 6.93 15.97
N MET A 160 -8.50 6.90 15.57
CA MET A 160 -9.25 8.11 15.21
C MET A 160 -9.26 9.10 16.38
N TYR A 161 -9.60 8.62 17.57
CA TYR A 161 -9.64 9.46 18.77
C TYR A 161 -8.29 10.12 19.04
N ALA A 162 -7.20 9.36 18.99
CA ALA A 162 -5.84 9.90 19.19
C ALA A 162 -5.47 10.97 18.14
N ARG A 163 -5.85 10.76 16.87
CA ARG A 163 -5.60 11.74 15.79
C ARG A 163 -6.40 13.02 15.98
N VAL A 164 -7.69 12.92 16.30
CA VAL A 164 -8.54 14.10 16.55
C VAL A 164 -8.03 14.86 17.77
N LYS A 165 -7.71 14.15 18.87
CA LYS A 165 -7.14 14.76 20.07
C LYS A 165 -5.85 15.52 19.79
N GLU A 166 -4.93 14.95 18.98
CA GLU A 166 -3.70 15.66 18.61
C GLU A 166 -3.99 16.90 17.75
N GLY A 167 -4.93 16.81 16.80
CA GLY A 167 -5.38 17.97 16.03
C GLY A 167 -5.98 19.08 16.90
N VAL A 168 -6.85 18.73 17.84
CA VAL A 168 -7.43 19.67 18.81
C VAL A 168 -6.35 20.35 19.64
N LYS A 169 -5.33 19.61 20.08
CA LYS A 169 -4.19 20.16 20.81
C LYS A 169 -3.40 21.18 19.96
N LEU A 170 -3.19 20.92 18.67
CA LEU A 170 -2.55 21.88 17.77
C LEU A 170 -3.37 23.18 17.66
N TYR A 171 -4.70 23.06 17.54
CA TYR A 171 -5.61 24.20 17.49
C TYR A 171 -5.60 25.01 18.80
N GLN A 172 -5.75 24.33 19.96
CA GLN A 172 -5.75 24.99 21.27
C GLN A 172 -4.42 25.69 21.60
N ASN A 173 -3.30 25.16 21.09
CA ASN A 173 -1.98 25.79 21.22
C ASN A 173 -1.72 26.91 20.19
N GLY A 174 -2.71 27.25 19.35
CA GLY A 174 -2.60 28.31 18.34
C GLY A 174 -1.63 28.00 17.19
N LEU A 175 -1.28 26.72 17.00
CA LEU A 175 -0.41 26.25 15.90
C LEU A 175 -1.16 26.16 14.57
N VAL A 176 -2.50 26.09 14.60
CA VAL A 176 -3.37 26.15 13.42
C VAL A 176 -4.62 26.98 13.75
N LYS A 177 -5.29 27.51 12.72
CA LYS A 177 -6.52 28.31 12.88
C LYS A 177 -7.78 27.49 12.71
N LYS A 178 -7.71 26.39 11.96
CA LYS A 178 -8.85 25.53 11.62
C LYS A 178 -8.43 24.06 11.62
N LEU A 179 -9.40 23.19 11.87
CA LEU A 179 -9.27 21.75 11.68
C LEU A 179 -9.97 21.36 10.38
N LEU A 180 -9.27 20.67 9.50
CA LEU A 180 -9.84 20.05 8.31
C LEU A 180 -9.85 18.54 8.54
N VAL A 181 -11.01 17.99 8.86
CA VAL A 181 -11.20 16.54 9.09
C VAL A 181 -11.56 15.86 7.77
N SER A 182 -10.76 14.88 7.36
CA SER A 182 -10.83 14.29 6.01
C SER A 182 -10.98 12.78 6.03
N GLY A 183 -12.10 12.31 5.48
CA GLY A 183 -12.44 10.89 5.36
C GLY A 183 -13.91 10.70 4.97
N GLY A 184 -14.14 10.00 3.86
CA GLY A 184 -15.47 9.71 3.35
C GLY A 184 -16.19 8.55 4.04
N LEU A 185 -17.13 7.92 3.33
CA LEU A 185 -17.91 6.81 3.87
C LEU A 185 -17.02 5.58 4.04
N GLY A 186 -16.83 5.16 5.29
CA GLY A 186 -16.13 3.93 5.63
C GLY A 186 -17.01 2.70 5.40
N ARG A 187 -16.83 1.69 6.27
CA ARG A 187 -17.66 0.46 6.20
C ARG A 187 -19.11 0.68 6.61
N ILE A 188 -19.34 1.66 7.47
CA ILE A 188 -20.63 1.98 8.05
C ILE A 188 -20.80 3.51 8.04
N PRO A 189 -22.02 4.02 7.86
CA PRO A 189 -22.31 5.44 8.07
C PRO A 189 -22.19 5.78 9.57
N PRO A 190 -21.95 7.06 9.92
CA PRO A 190 -21.73 8.23 9.06
C PRO A 190 -20.30 8.27 8.45
N THR A 191 -19.93 9.33 7.73
CA THR A 191 -18.56 9.42 7.19
C THR A 191 -17.52 9.58 8.31
N GLU A 192 -16.27 9.20 8.04
CA GLU A 192 -15.19 9.35 9.02
C GLU A 192 -15.02 10.82 9.45
N ALA A 193 -15.14 11.76 8.50
CA ALA A 193 -15.09 13.19 8.77
C ALA A 193 -16.23 13.72 9.64
N GLU A 194 -17.43 13.14 9.55
CA GLU A 194 -18.56 13.52 10.42
C GLU A 194 -18.30 13.10 11.87
N VAL A 195 -17.83 11.87 12.09
CA VAL A 195 -17.45 11.39 13.43
C VAL A 195 -16.29 12.21 14.01
N MET A 196 -15.27 12.51 13.20
CA MET A 196 -14.13 13.31 13.65
C MET A 196 -14.53 14.75 14.01
N ALA A 197 -15.47 15.33 13.27
CA ALA A 197 -16.00 16.65 13.55
C ALA A 197 -16.76 16.71 14.88
N ASP A 198 -17.69 15.79 15.11
CA ASP A 198 -18.45 15.73 16.36
C ASP A 198 -17.54 15.50 17.56
N LEU A 199 -16.52 14.65 17.38
CA LEU A 199 -15.49 14.43 18.39
C LEU A 199 -14.69 15.72 18.68
N ALA A 200 -14.25 16.45 17.66
CA ALA A 200 -13.51 17.70 17.86
C ALA A 200 -14.36 18.77 18.58
N VAL A 201 -15.66 18.86 18.27
CA VAL A 201 -16.62 19.72 18.98
C VAL A 201 -16.72 19.31 20.46
N SER A 202 -16.85 18.02 20.74
CA SER A 202 -16.91 17.53 22.13
C SER A 202 -15.64 17.82 22.94
N LEU A 203 -14.50 18.00 22.26
CA LEU A 203 -13.21 18.37 22.86
C LEU A 203 -12.98 19.89 22.92
N GLY A 204 -13.99 20.71 22.57
CA GLY A 204 -14.00 22.15 22.78
C GLY A 204 -13.60 23.00 21.58
N VAL A 205 -13.53 22.44 20.37
CA VAL A 205 -13.30 23.23 19.14
C VAL A 205 -14.65 23.76 18.62
N PRO A 206 -14.79 25.07 18.35
CA PRO A 206 -16.01 25.63 17.76
C PRO A 206 -16.34 24.98 16.40
N ARG A 207 -17.63 24.78 16.12
CA ARG A 207 -18.08 24.06 14.91
C ARG A 207 -17.63 24.76 13.63
N GLU A 208 -17.69 26.09 13.62
CA GLU A 208 -17.24 26.99 12.56
C GLU A 208 -15.75 26.89 12.26
N ASP A 209 -14.96 26.34 13.19
CA ASP A 209 -13.53 26.14 13.02
C ASP A 209 -13.16 24.75 12.47
N ILE A 210 -14.16 23.94 12.14
CA ILE A 210 -14.01 22.57 11.63
C ILE A 210 -14.58 22.46 10.22
N LEU A 211 -13.69 22.20 9.25
CA LEU A 211 -14.00 21.96 7.85
C LEU A 211 -14.06 20.45 7.58
N LEU A 212 -15.02 20.01 6.76
CA LEU A 212 -15.26 18.59 6.48
C LEU A 212 -14.95 18.24 5.04
N GLU A 213 -14.16 17.19 4.86
CA GLU A 213 -13.98 16.50 3.59
C GLU A 213 -14.58 15.08 3.71
N LYS A 214 -15.64 14.79 2.94
CA LYS A 214 -16.50 13.60 3.12
C LYS A 214 -16.57 12.65 1.91
N GLN A 215 -15.78 12.91 0.86
CA GLN A 215 -15.90 12.24 -0.44
C GLN A 215 -14.79 11.21 -0.68
N SER A 216 -13.67 11.34 0.02
CA SER A 216 -12.49 10.50 -0.12
C SER A 216 -12.74 9.02 0.22
N SER A 217 -12.13 8.16 -0.58
CA SER A 217 -12.04 6.71 -0.39
C SER A 217 -10.59 6.22 -0.19
N SER A 218 -9.62 7.12 -0.33
CA SER A 218 -8.19 6.84 -0.23
C SER A 218 -7.41 7.98 0.41
N THR A 219 -6.17 7.72 0.86
CA THR A 219 -5.28 8.76 1.39
C THR A 219 -4.93 9.82 0.33
N GLU A 220 -4.82 9.43 -0.94
CA GLU A 220 -4.58 10.34 -2.05
C GLU A 220 -5.74 11.32 -2.22
N GLU A 221 -6.97 10.80 -2.18
CA GLU A 221 -8.19 11.62 -2.26
C GLU A 221 -8.39 12.49 -1.02
N ASN A 222 -8.09 11.97 0.18
CA ASN A 222 -8.12 12.76 1.41
C ASN A 222 -7.32 14.05 1.25
N LEU A 223 -6.05 13.93 0.84
CA LEU A 223 -5.15 15.08 0.69
C LEU A 223 -5.56 15.97 -0.47
N LYS A 224 -5.97 15.39 -1.61
CA LYS A 224 -6.41 16.15 -2.78
C LYS A 224 -7.65 16.99 -2.49
N PHE A 225 -8.67 16.40 -1.88
CA PHE A 225 -9.91 17.10 -1.56
C PHE A 225 -9.74 18.08 -0.40
N SER A 226 -8.88 17.75 0.57
CA SER A 226 -8.47 18.69 1.62
C SER A 226 -7.77 19.92 1.04
N LYS A 227 -6.86 19.75 0.07
CA LYS A 227 -6.21 20.87 -0.63
C LYS A 227 -7.24 21.78 -1.28
N ILE A 228 -8.20 21.23 -2.02
CA ILE A 228 -9.26 22.02 -2.69
C ILE A 228 -10.09 22.82 -1.68
N ILE A 229 -10.43 22.23 -0.53
CA ILE A 229 -11.16 22.93 0.54
C ILE A 229 -10.29 24.04 1.14
N GLY A 230 -9.03 23.74 1.46
CA GLY A 230 -8.10 24.72 2.03
C GLY A 230 -7.78 25.88 1.09
N GLU A 231 -7.67 25.64 -0.22
CA GLU A 231 -7.48 26.69 -1.23
C GLU A 231 -8.65 27.68 -1.26
N ARG A 232 -9.89 27.20 -1.10
CA ARG A 232 -11.09 28.06 -1.02
C ARG A 232 -11.07 28.95 0.23
N GLU A 233 -10.45 28.49 1.31
CA GLU A 233 -10.24 29.24 2.55
C GLU A 233 -8.96 30.09 2.53
N GLY A 234 -8.16 30.02 1.45
CA GLY A 234 -6.89 30.74 1.31
C GLY A 234 -5.72 30.15 2.11
N PHE A 235 -5.78 28.86 2.46
CA PHE A 235 -4.70 28.18 3.20
C PHE A 235 -3.56 27.73 2.28
N ASN A 236 -2.33 27.91 2.75
CA ASN A 236 -1.13 27.58 2.00
C ASN A 236 -0.25 26.55 2.72
N THR A 237 -0.39 26.44 4.04
CA THR A 237 0.44 25.57 4.88
C THR A 237 -0.42 24.69 5.77
N TYR A 238 -0.03 23.42 5.91
CA TYR A 238 -0.81 22.41 6.62
C TYR A 238 0.01 21.61 7.64
N LEU A 239 -0.65 21.22 8.74
CA LEU A 239 -0.16 20.16 9.62
C LEU A 239 -0.97 18.88 9.37
N ILE A 240 -0.34 17.82 8.84
CA ILE A 240 -1.01 16.55 8.58
C ILE A 240 -0.92 15.68 9.84
N VAL A 241 -2.08 15.40 10.44
CA VAL A 241 -2.20 14.57 11.64
C VAL A 241 -2.64 13.16 11.26
N THR A 242 -1.81 12.16 11.57
CA THR A 242 -2.13 10.74 11.38
C THR A 242 -1.29 9.85 12.30
N ASP A 243 -1.43 8.52 12.22
CA ASP A 243 -0.57 7.61 12.98
C ASP A 243 0.90 7.73 12.53
N ALA A 244 1.83 7.54 13.46
CA ALA A 244 3.27 7.69 13.21
C ALA A 244 3.79 6.86 12.02
N PHE A 245 3.36 5.59 11.90
CA PHE A 245 3.76 4.72 10.81
C PHE A 245 3.22 5.16 9.43
N HIS A 246 2.19 6.01 9.40
CA HIS A 246 1.51 6.46 8.18
C HIS A 246 2.07 7.79 7.64
N LEU A 247 2.84 8.53 8.46
CA LEU A 247 3.34 9.85 8.11
C LEU A 247 4.20 9.87 6.84
N LYS A 248 5.15 8.93 6.70
CA LYS A 248 6.03 8.90 5.52
C LYS A 248 5.24 8.90 4.21
N ARG A 249 4.22 8.05 4.11
CA ARG A 249 3.40 7.94 2.90
C ARG A 249 2.48 9.14 2.73
N ALA A 250 1.85 9.62 3.80
CA ALA A 250 1.00 10.81 3.75
C ALA A 250 1.79 12.05 3.27
N LEU A 251 3.01 12.25 3.77
CA LEU A 251 3.89 13.34 3.34
C LEU A 251 4.42 13.16 1.91
N ALA A 252 4.71 11.93 1.49
CA ALA A 252 5.10 11.66 0.11
C ALA A 252 3.96 11.97 -0.89
N ILE A 253 2.72 11.63 -0.53
CA ILE A 253 1.52 11.98 -1.31
C ILE A 253 1.31 13.50 -1.31
N ALA A 254 1.43 14.16 -0.14
CA ALA A 254 1.29 15.60 -0.03
C ALA A 254 2.30 16.34 -0.92
N ALA A 255 3.57 15.91 -0.90
CA ALA A 255 4.61 16.46 -1.76
C ALA A 255 4.31 16.25 -3.25
N ALA A 256 3.82 15.06 -3.64
CA ALA A 256 3.42 14.77 -5.02
C ALA A 256 2.21 15.59 -5.51
N GLN A 257 1.43 16.15 -4.58
CA GLN A 257 0.27 17.00 -4.85
C GLN A 257 0.55 18.49 -4.60
N ASP A 258 1.83 18.88 -4.44
CA ASP A 258 2.24 20.26 -4.13
C ASP A 258 1.55 20.85 -2.89
N ILE A 259 1.39 20.05 -1.84
CA ILE A 259 0.84 20.48 -0.55
C ILE A 259 2.02 20.75 0.39
N SER A 260 2.19 22.02 0.79
CA SER A 260 3.19 22.41 1.80
C SER A 260 2.72 21.95 3.18
N ALA A 261 3.28 20.84 3.66
CA ALA A 261 2.83 20.22 4.90
C ALA A 261 3.97 19.69 5.78
N GLN A 262 3.73 19.74 7.09
CA GLN A 262 4.51 19.01 8.10
C GLN A 262 3.68 17.88 8.70
N GLY A 263 4.35 16.79 9.07
CA GLY A 263 3.72 15.63 9.68
C GLY A 263 3.66 15.74 11.19
N VAL A 264 2.50 15.44 11.79
CA VAL A 264 2.33 15.39 13.24
C VAL A 264 1.81 14.00 13.64
N PRO A 265 2.60 13.21 14.39
CA PRO A 265 2.22 11.85 14.76
C PRO A 265 1.25 11.83 15.95
N ALA A 266 0.16 11.07 15.83
CA ALA A 266 -0.73 10.74 16.95
C ALA A 266 -0.09 9.67 17.85
N LEU A 267 0.84 10.08 18.73
CA LEU A 267 1.64 9.15 19.56
C LEU A 267 0.83 8.39 20.61
N GLU A 268 -0.35 8.87 21.00
CA GLU A 268 -1.23 8.17 21.93
C GLU A 268 -2.03 7.03 21.27
N SER A 269 -1.96 6.89 19.95
CA SER A 269 -2.63 5.82 19.22
C SER A 269 -2.17 4.43 19.70
N PRO A 270 -3.08 3.49 19.99
CA PRO A 270 -2.71 2.10 20.32
C PRO A 270 -1.91 1.42 19.22
N LEU A 271 -2.06 1.88 17.97
CA LEU A 271 -1.28 1.38 16.85
C LEU A 271 0.20 1.80 16.90
N TYR A 272 0.54 2.80 17.72
CA TYR A 272 1.92 3.20 18.00
C TYR A 272 2.45 2.65 19.35
N THR A 273 1.63 2.71 20.40
CA THR A 273 2.06 2.33 21.76
C THR A 273 2.18 0.82 21.94
N ASN A 274 1.34 0.02 21.26
CA ASN A 274 1.48 -1.43 21.27
C ASN A 274 2.57 -1.87 20.27
N LYS A 275 3.65 -2.46 20.79
CA LYS A 275 4.82 -2.89 19.99
C LYS A 275 4.46 -3.83 18.82
N TRP A 276 3.53 -4.76 19.04
CA TRP A 276 3.12 -5.71 18.01
C TRP A 276 2.28 -5.05 16.91
N LEU A 277 1.34 -4.19 17.30
CA LEU A 277 0.55 -3.42 16.33
C LEU A 277 1.46 -2.47 15.55
N ARG A 278 2.35 -1.73 16.22
CA ARG A 278 3.35 -0.87 15.56
C ARG A 278 4.14 -1.64 14.52
N PHE A 279 4.76 -2.76 14.90
CA PHE A 279 5.50 -3.60 13.96
C PHE A 279 4.65 -4.03 12.76
N LYS A 280 3.44 -4.55 13.01
CA LYS A 280 2.53 -5.01 11.96
C LYS A 280 2.11 -3.89 11.00
N TYR A 281 1.75 -2.72 11.52
CA TYR A 281 1.26 -1.60 10.72
C TYR A 281 2.40 -0.85 10.01
N THR A 282 3.57 -0.71 10.64
CA THR A 282 4.78 -0.20 9.97
C THR A 282 5.16 -1.11 8.80
N LEU A 283 5.17 -2.44 8.98
CA LEU A 283 5.46 -3.39 7.90
C LEU A 283 4.43 -3.28 6.77
N ARG A 284 3.14 -3.15 7.12
CA ARG A 284 2.07 -2.92 6.13
C ARG A 284 2.31 -1.63 5.34
N GLU A 285 2.70 -0.54 6.01
CA GLU A 285 3.01 0.72 5.34
C GLU A 285 4.29 0.67 4.53
N THR A 286 5.28 -0.17 4.86
CA THR A 286 6.44 -0.40 3.98
C THR A 286 5.98 -0.83 2.59
N PHE A 287 5.06 -1.79 2.52
CA PHE A 287 4.48 -2.22 1.25
C PHE A 287 3.56 -1.17 0.62
N GLY A 288 2.78 -0.44 1.43
CA GLY A 288 1.96 0.68 0.97
C GLY A 288 2.77 1.79 0.31
N LEU A 289 3.94 2.12 0.87
CA LEU A 289 4.85 3.13 0.34
C LEU A 289 5.54 2.66 -0.95
N ILE A 290 5.95 1.39 -1.02
CA ILE A 290 6.46 0.79 -2.27
C ILE A 290 5.39 0.88 -3.36
N LYS A 291 4.14 0.51 -3.06
CA LYS A 291 3.03 0.61 -4.01
C LYS A 291 2.87 2.04 -4.52
N PHE A 292 2.85 3.03 -3.62
CA PHE A 292 2.75 4.44 -3.99
C PHE A 292 3.89 4.87 -4.92
N TYR A 293 5.15 4.53 -4.64
CA TYR A 293 6.27 4.90 -5.51
C TYR A 293 6.24 4.21 -6.88
N LEU A 294 5.68 3.01 -6.98
CA LEU A 294 5.59 2.27 -8.24
C LEU A 294 4.40 2.69 -9.11
N LEU A 295 3.27 3.02 -8.49
CA LEU A 295 1.99 3.23 -9.20
C LEU A 295 1.49 4.69 -9.14
N GLY A 296 2.10 5.53 -8.31
CA GLY A 296 1.60 6.86 -7.98
C GLY A 296 0.33 6.87 -7.13
N LYS A 297 -0.16 5.69 -6.70
CA LYS A 297 -1.44 5.49 -5.98
C LYS A 297 -1.37 4.33 -4.98
#